data_AF-A0A935DVR1-F1
#
_entry.id   AF-A0A935DVR1-F1
#
_cell.length_a   1.000
_cell.length_b   1.000
_cell.length_c   1.000
_cell.angle_alpha   90.00
_cell.angle_beta   90.00
_cell.angle_gamma   90.00
#
_symmetry.space_group_name_H-M   'P 1'
#
loop_
_entity.id
_entity.type
_entity.pdbx_description
1 polymer ?
#
loop_
_entity_poly.entity_id
_entity_poly.type
_entity_poly.pdbx_seq_one_letter_code
_entity_poly.pdbx_strand_id
1 'polypeptide(L)'
;MCLAIPVKVVELRDGDQAMVDVGGVRKEISLALVDGIAVGDYVILHVGFAIQKLDAEEAEKTLALFAELDESMGGEVQPERRYHIMEFCGGHTHAISRYGLSDLLPDNIRLIHGPGCPVCVLPIGRIDNAIDLALNKGVILASYGDCLRVPASGGLSLLKAKAGVGNLRADVRMVYSSADALKLAQDNPGREVVFFAIGFETTTPPTAVVIQQAERLGLTNFTVFCNHVLTPSAIANILESPEVRLHGTVPLDAFIGPAHVSTVIGSQPYEHFAEEYEKPVVIAGFEPLDVMQAILMLVRQLNEGRAEVENEFSRAVTREGNVKAQNLVAEVFELRKSFEWRGLNEVPYSALRIKAKYAAFDAERRYGIEYKSVADNKACECGAILRGLKRPQDCKIFGTVCTPENPMGSCMVSSEGACAAHYTYGRYKDASDPSPQPSPRESGERGTTKNAVGT
;
A
#
# COMPACT_ATOMS: atom_id res chain seq x y z
N MET A 1 19.87 -0.43 -9.15
CA MET A 1 20.74 -1.17 -8.20
C MET A 1 20.01 -1.11 -6.88
N CYS A 2 19.38 -2.20 -6.44
CA CYS A 2 18.69 -2.20 -5.15
C CYS A 2 19.74 -2.28 -4.05
N LEU A 3 19.95 -1.17 -3.33
CA LEU A 3 20.91 -1.11 -2.23
C LEU A 3 20.17 -1.61 -0.99
N ALA A 4 20.21 -2.92 -0.75
CA ALA A 4 19.79 -3.46 0.54
C ALA A 4 20.67 -2.86 1.64
N ILE A 5 20.10 -2.56 2.82
CA ILE A 5 20.86 -2.01 3.95
C ILE A 5 21.92 -3.04 4.37
N PRO A 6 23.23 -2.73 4.25
CA PRO A 6 24.28 -3.62 4.72
C PRO A 6 24.17 -3.79 6.23
N VAL A 7 24.33 -5.02 6.72
CA VAL A 7 24.31 -5.30 8.16
C VAL A 7 25.65 -5.86 8.59
N LYS A 8 26.17 -5.40 9.73
CA LYS A 8 27.49 -5.83 10.23
C LYS A 8 27.35 -7.01 11.15
N VAL A 9 28.11 -8.08 10.94
CA VAL A 9 28.19 -9.21 11.87
C VAL A 9 29.02 -8.79 13.08
N VAL A 10 28.41 -8.81 14.28
CA VAL A 10 29.06 -8.38 15.53
C VAL A 10 29.38 -9.54 16.47
N GLU A 11 28.72 -10.69 16.31
CA GLU A 11 28.93 -11.90 17.11
C GLU A 11 28.60 -13.14 16.27
N LEU A 12 29.42 -14.17 16.36
CA LEU A 12 29.11 -15.50 15.80
C LEU A 12 28.62 -16.42 16.93
N ARG A 13 27.61 -17.23 16.63
CA ARG A 13 26.97 -18.16 17.56
C ARG A 13 26.94 -19.57 17.00
N ASP A 14 26.73 -20.54 17.87
CA ASP A 14 26.60 -21.95 17.48
C ASP A 14 25.40 -22.18 16.54
N GLY A 15 25.51 -23.18 15.66
CA GLY A 15 24.41 -23.60 14.78
C GLY A 15 24.14 -22.65 13.61
N ASP A 16 25.19 -22.12 13.00
CA ASP A 16 25.12 -21.13 11.92
C ASP A 16 24.27 -19.91 12.28
N GLN A 17 24.35 -19.46 13.53
CA GLN A 17 23.68 -18.25 13.99
C GLN A 17 24.68 -17.11 14.16
N ALA A 18 24.22 -15.88 14.04
CA ALA A 18 25.03 -14.69 14.30
C ALA A 18 24.17 -13.54 14.83
N MET A 19 24.78 -12.67 15.63
CA MET A 19 24.22 -11.36 15.93
C MET A 19 24.76 -10.36 14.92
N VAL A 20 23.86 -9.59 14.30
CA VAL A 20 24.20 -8.46 13.44
C VAL A 20 23.77 -7.14 14.06
N ASP A 21 24.43 -6.06 13.66
CA ASP A 21 24.12 -4.68 14.03
C ASP A 21 23.79 -3.87 12.77
N VAL A 22 22.72 -3.08 12.84
CA VAL A 22 22.29 -2.13 11.82
C VAL A 22 21.92 -0.84 12.51
N GLY A 23 22.74 0.20 12.38
CA GLY A 23 22.47 1.49 13.01
C GLY A 23 22.24 1.40 14.53
N GLY A 24 22.92 0.47 15.23
CA GLY A 24 22.75 0.24 16.67
C GLY A 24 21.63 -0.74 17.06
N VAL A 25 20.81 -1.19 16.10
CA VAL A 25 19.81 -2.23 16.34
C VAL A 25 20.45 -3.61 16.15
N ARG A 26 20.41 -4.42 17.22
CA ARG A 26 20.95 -5.79 17.21
C ARG A 26 19.89 -6.82 16.87
N LYS A 27 20.19 -7.72 15.93
CA LYS A 27 19.28 -8.78 15.51
C LYS A 27 20.00 -10.11 15.30
N GLU A 28 19.37 -11.19 15.75
CA GLU A 28 19.84 -12.55 15.49
C GLU A 28 19.43 -13.00 14.08
N ILE A 29 20.38 -13.60 13.36
CA ILE A 29 20.22 -14.07 11.99
C ILE A 29 20.88 -15.44 11.79
N SER A 30 20.45 -16.14 10.75
CA SER A 30 21.06 -17.38 10.31
C SER A 30 22.09 -17.14 9.19
N LEU A 31 23.27 -17.73 9.32
CA LEU A 31 24.35 -17.76 8.33
C LEU A 31 24.31 -19.00 7.42
N ALA A 32 23.35 -19.91 7.61
CA ALA A 32 23.25 -21.20 6.90
C ALA A 32 23.28 -21.16 5.35
N LEU A 33 23.18 -19.99 4.72
CA LEU A 33 23.21 -19.82 3.27
C LEU A 33 24.50 -19.15 2.76
N VAL A 34 25.41 -18.75 3.64
CA VAL A 34 26.65 -18.04 3.30
C VAL A 34 27.79 -18.54 4.17
N ASP A 35 28.80 -19.12 3.52
CA ASP A 35 30.00 -19.62 4.19
C ASP A 35 31.03 -18.50 4.41
N GLY A 36 31.97 -18.76 5.33
CA GLY A 36 33.17 -17.92 5.48
C GLY A 36 32.91 -16.52 6.04
N ILE A 37 31.84 -16.35 6.82
CA ILE A 37 31.51 -15.12 7.53
C ILE A 37 32.32 -15.01 8.82
N ALA A 38 32.96 -13.86 9.01
CA ALA A 38 33.68 -13.49 10.22
C ALA A 38 33.01 -12.28 10.91
N VAL A 39 33.29 -12.11 12.21
CA VAL A 39 32.92 -10.87 12.91
C VAL A 39 33.58 -9.69 12.21
N GLY A 40 32.80 -8.65 11.92
CA GLY A 40 33.21 -7.48 11.15
C GLY A 40 32.78 -7.50 9.69
N ASP A 41 32.40 -8.65 9.14
CA ASP A 41 31.89 -8.74 7.77
C ASP A 41 30.52 -8.08 7.63
N TYR A 42 30.24 -7.58 6.43
CA TYR A 42 28.93 -7.07 6.05
C TYR A 42 28.18 -8.09 5.21
N VAL A 43 26.88 -8.23 5.47
CA VAL A 43 26.02 -9.15 4.73
C VAL A 43 24.71 -8.47 4.31
N ILE A 44 24.09 -9.01 3.26
CA ILE A 44 22.69 -8.72 2.93
C ILE A 44 21.81 -9.75 3.62
N LEU A 45 20.73 -9.27 4.24
CA LEU A 45 19.72 -10.13 4.84
C LEU A 45 18.51 -10.33 3.93
N HIS A 46 17.97 -11.55 3.96
CA HIS A 46 16.66 -11.88 3.43
C HIS A 46 15.94 -12.86 4.36
N VAL A 47 14.78 -12.45 4.89
CA VAL A 47 13.90 -13.29 5.75
C VAL A 47 14.67 -13.93 6.93
N GLY A 48 15.57 -13.16 7.55
CA GLY A 48 16.35 -13.63 8.70
C GLY A 48 17.60 -14.45 8.36
N PHE A 49 17.91 -14.64 7.07
CA PHE A 49 19.14 -15.29 6.62
C PHE A 49 20.09 -14.27 5.99
N ALA A 50 21.39 -14.38 6.28
CA ALA A 50 22.40 -13.80 5.41
C ALA A 50 22.35 -14.54 4.07
N ILE A 51 22.30 -13.82 2.94
CA ILE A 51 22.26 -14.42 1.59
C ILE A 51 23.47 -14.09 0.74
N GLN A 52 24.21 -13.04 1.11
CA GLN A 52 25.40 -12.63 0.39
C GLN A 52 26.31 -11.83 1.32
N LYS A 53 27.60 -12.17 1.31
CA LYS A 53 28.66 -11.32 1.86
C LYS A 53 28.89 -10.13 0.93
N LEU A 54 28.97 -8.94 1.52
CA LEU A 54 29.25 -7.70 0.81
C LEU A 54 30.73 -7.35 0.87
N ASP A 55 31.16 -6.59 -0.13
CA ASP A 55 32.43 -5.88 -0.05
C ASP A 55 32.36 -4.84 1.07
N ALA A 56 33.41 -4.81 1.91
CA ALA A 56 33.42 -3.95 3.08
C ALA A 56 33.45 -2.47 2.69
N GLU A 57 34.17 -2.09 1.62
CA GLU A 57 34.29 -0.71 1.17
C GLU A 57 32.94 -0.20 0.63
N GLU A 58 32.24 -1.00 -0.17
CA GLU A 58 30.90 -0.66 -0.67
C GLU A 58 29.85 -0.58 0.45
N ALA A 59 29.90 -1.50 1.41
CA ALA A 59 29.02 -1.49 2.56
C ALA A 59 29.25 -0.24 3.43
N GLU A 60 30.50 0.10 3.71
CA GLU A 60 30.87 1.28 4.48
C GLU A 60 30.46 2.59 3.79
N LYS A 61 30.62 2.69 2.46
CA LYS A 61 30.11 3.83 1.68
C LYS A 61 28.60 3.98 1.82
N THR A 62 27.86 2.88 1.72
CA THR A 62 26.40 2.90 1.84
C THR A 62 25.98 3.30 3.25
N LEU A 63 26.62 2.75 4.28
CA LEU A 63 26.35 3.08 5.68
C LEU A 63 26.72 4.54 6.02
N ALA A 64 27.78 5.07 5.42
CA ALA A 64 28.15 6.48 5.57
C ALA A 64 27.06 7.40 5.03
N LEU A 65 26.41 7.07 3.91
CA LEU A 65 25.27 7.83 3.39
C LEU A 65 24.07 7.79 4.34
N PHE A 66 23.78 6.64 4.95
CA PHE A 66 22.74 6.56 5.98
C PHE A 66 23.06 7.41 7.20
N ALA A 67 24.32 7.38 7.67
CA ALA A 67 24.76 8.18 8.81
C ALA A 67 24.69 9.69 8.52
N GLU A 68 25.07 10.12 7.31
CA GLU A 68 24.97 11.52 6.88
C GLU A 68 23.52 12.01 6.83
N LEU A 69 22.60 11.15 6.35
CA LEU A 69 21.17 11.45 6.35
C LEU A 69 20.59 11.50 7.77
N ASP A 70 20.99 10.59 8.64
CA ASP A 70 20.57 10.56 10.05
C ASP A 70 21.06 11.80 10.81
N GLU A 71 22.33 12.18 10.64
CA GLU A 71 22.90 13.41 11.21
C GLU A 71 22.16 14.65 10.69
N SER A 72 21.94 14.72 9.37
CA SER A 72 21.19 15.81 8.75
C SER A 72 19.78 15.91 9.31
N MET A 73 19.10 14.77 9.46
CA MET A 73 17.75 14.71 10.00
C MET A 73 17.72 15.10 11.48
N GLY A 74 18.68 14.66 12.29
CA GLY A 74 18.83 15.09 13.68
C GLY A 74 19.06 16.59 13.85
N GLY A 75 19.71 17.25 12.88
CA GLY A 75 19.88 18.70 12.85
C GLY A 75 18.62 19.48 12.44
N GLU A 76 17.74 18.88 11.65
CA GLU A 76 16.53 19.53 11.14
C GLU A 76 15.29 19.26 12.02
N VAL A 77 15.18 18.08 12.62
CA VAL A 77 14.00 17.68 13.38
C VAL A 77 13.87 18.52 14.65
N GLN A 78 12.75 19.24 14.78
CA GLN A 78 12.44 20.05 15.96
C GLN A 78 11.83 19.17 17.06
N PRO A 79 12.42 19.06 18.27
CA PRO A 79 11.98 18.12 19.32
C PRO A 79 10.52 18.31 19.78
N GLU A 80 10.05 19.55 19.82
CA GLU A 80 8.70 19.95 20.23
C GLU A 80 7.65 19.73 19.13
N ARG A 81 8.08 19.57 17.87
CA ARG A 81 7.17 19.33 16.74
C ARG A 81 6.93 17.83 16.58
N ARG A 82 5.74 17.49 16.10
CA ARG A 82 5.39 16.15 15.62
C ARG A 82 5.18 16.23 14.12
N TYR A 83 5.81 15.34 13.38
CA TYR A 83 5.73 15.27 11.92
C TYR A 83 4.91 14.06 11.53
N HIS A 84 3.83 14.25 10.80
CA HIS A 84 2.96 13.18 10.33
C HIS A 84 2.98 13.13 8.82
N ILE A 85 3.68 12.13 8.30
CA ILE A 85 3.98 12.01 6.88
C ILE A 85 3.26 10.77 6.35
N MET A 86 2.37 10.95 5.37
CA MET A 86 1.69 9.83 4.73
C MET A 86 2.41 9.41 3.47
N GLU A 87 2.78 8.14 3.36
CA GLU A 87 3.12 7.57 2.07
C GLU A 87 1.85 7.07 1.36
N PHE A 88 1.79 7.28 0.05
CA PHE A 88 0.69 6.83 -0.80
C PHE A 88 1.17 5.76 -1.79
N CYS A 89 1.93 4.76 -1.34
CA CYS A 89 2.35 3.69 -2.23
C CYS A 89 2.62 2.40 -1.47
N GLY A 90 1.94 1.32 -1.86
CA GLY A 90 2.20 -0.01 -1.33
C GLY A 90 3.67 -0.45 -1.38
N GLY A 91 4.40 0.00 -2.42
CA GLY A 91 5.85 -0.20 -2.52
C GLY A 91 6.65 0.55 -1.45
N HIS A 92 6.25 1.76 -1.08
CA HIS A 92 6.82 2.49 0.05
C HIS A 92 6.46 1.84 1.38
N THR A 93 5.20 1.46 1.60
CA THR A 93 4.78 0.64 2.76
C THR A 93 5.70 -0.58 2.92
N HIS A 94 5.93 -1.31 1.82
CA HIS A 94 6.77 -2.49 1.80
C HIS A 94 8.23 -2.14 2.10
N ALA A 95 8.80 -1.11 1.47
CA ALA A 95 10.18 -0.68 1.68
C ALA A 95 10.42 -0.26 3.14
N ILE A 96 9.56 0.61 3.68
CA ILE A 96 9.61 1.08 5.07
C ILE A 96 9.60 -0.11 6.03
N SER A 97 8.67 -1.05 5.84
CA SER A 97 8.52 -2.21 6.73
C SER A 97 9.67 -3.20 6.58
N ARG A 98 10.07 -3.51 5.34
CA ARG A 98 11.13 -4.49 5.03
C ARG A 98 12.47 -4.05 5.57
N TYR A 99 12.80 -2.77 5.43
CA TYR A 99 14.07 -2.20 5.85
C TYR A 99 14.03 -1.63 7.27
N GLY A 100 12.87 -1.62 7.93
CA GLY A 100 12.73 -1.09 9.29
C GLY A 100 13.01 0.40 9.38
N LEU A 101 12.71 1.17 8.33
CA LEU A 101 13.06 2.59 8.28
C LEU A 101 12.42 3.39 9.41
N SER A 102 11.22 2.99 9.86
CA SER A 102 10.57 3.61 11.02
C SER A 102 11.40 3.54 12.30
N ASP A 103 12.28 2.53 12.46
CA ASP A 103 13.14 2.38 13.62
C ASP A 103 14.40 3.25 13.53
N LEU A 104 14.72 3.76 12.33
CA LEU A 104 15.85 4.66 12.08
C LEU A 104 15.44 6.13 12.17
N LEU A 105 14.15 6.43 12.34
CA LEU A 105 13.63 7.79 12.41
C LEU A 105 13.48 8.24 13.86
N PRO A 106 13.63 9.54 14.15
CA PRO A 106 13.25 10.11 15.44
C PRO A 106 11.79 9.81 15.82
N ASP A 107 11.52 9.53 17.10
CA ASP A 107 10.19 9.14 17.62
C ASP A 107 9.06 10.15 17.32
N ASN A 108 9.42 11.41 17.08
CA ASN A 108 8.47 12.47 16.74
C ASN A 108 8.13 12.54 15.24
N ILE A 109 8.71 11.68 14.39
CA ILE A 109 8.30 11.45 13.01
C ILE A 109 7.43 10.20 12.94
N ARG A 110 6.16 10.40 12.59
CA ARG A 110 5.19 9.34 12.38
C ARG A 110 4.93 9.15 10.89
N LEU A 111 5.29 7.97 10.38
CA LEU A 111 4.89 7.53 9.05
C LEU A 111 3.47 6.95 9.08
N ILE A 112 2.64 7.38 8.13
CA ILE A 112 1.25 6.94 7.97
C ILE A 112 1.14 6.15 6.66
N HIS A 113 0.61 4.93 6.74
CA HIS A 113 0.36 4.09 5.57
C HIS A 113 -0.98 4.45 4.92
N GLY A 114 -0.93 5.19 3.82
CA GLY A 114 -2.10 5.64 3.09
C GLY A 114 -2.76 4.54 2.25
N PRO A 115 -3.81 4.88 1.48
CA PRO A 115 -4.49 3.97 0.56
C PRO A 115 -3.71 3.72 -0.75
N GLY A 116 -2.40 3.51 -0.66
CA GLY A 116 -1.48 3.30 -1.78
C GLY A 116 -1.44 1.87 -2.34
N CYS A 117 -2.34 0.99 -1.90
CA CYS A 117 -2.48 -0.39 -2.40
C CYS A 117 -3.83 -0.54 -3.11
N PRO A 118 -3.88 -0.72 -4.45
CA PRO A 118 -5.14 -0.70 -5.20
C PRO A 118 -6.06 -1.88 -4.85
N VAL A 119 -5.47 -3.03 -4.51
CA VAL A 119 -6.21 -4.20 -4.05
C VAL A 119 -6.81 -3.99 -2.67
N CYS A 120 -6.13 -3.22 -1.82
CA CYS A 120 -6.56 -2.92 -0.46
C CYS A 120 -7.80 -2.02 -0.45
N VAL A 121 -7.91 -1.11 -1.42
CA VAL A 121 -9.02 -0.15 -1.53
C VAL A 121 -10.22 -0.69 -2.32
N LEU A 122 -10.13 -1.90 -2.88
CA LEU A 122 -11.21 -2.49 -3.66
C LEU A 122 -12.40 -2.86 -2.74
N PRO A 123 -13.62 -2.34 -2.97
CA PRO A 123 -14.78 -2.62 -2.13
C PRO A 123 -15.30 -4.05 -2.35
N ILE A 124 -15.91 -4.62 -1.31
CA ILE A 124 -16.40 -6.01 -1.32
C ILE A 124 -17.37 -6.26 -2.48
N GLY A 125 -18.28 -5.32 -2.76
CA GLY A 125 -19.27 -5.47 -3.84
C GLY A 125 -18.65 -5.68 -5.23
N ARG A 126 -17.45 -5.15 -5.48
CA ARG A 126 -16.74 -5.38 -6.76
C ARG A 126 -16.18 -6.80 -6.84
N ILE A 127 -15.74 -7.35 -5.73
CA ILE A 127 -15.23 -8.73 -5.64
C ILE A 127 -16.40 -9.70 -5.78
N ASP A 128 -17.55 -9.41 -5.16
CA ASP A 128 -18.78 -10.19 -5.32
C ASP A 128 -19.22 -10.24 -6.79
N ASN A 129 -19.16 -9.11 -7.51
CA ASN A 129 -19.43 -9.07 -8.94
C ASN A 129 -18.44 -9.94 -9.74
N ALA A 130 -17.15 -9.94 -9.40
CA ALA A 130 -16.17 -10.81 -10.05
C ALA A 130 -16.43 -12.29 -9.76
N ILE A 131 -16.86 -12.63 -8.56
CA ILE A 131 -17.27 -13.99 -8.18
C ILE A 131 -18.53 -14.42 -8.95
N ASP A 132 -19.53 -13.54 -9.08
CA ASP A 132 -20.75 -13.80 -9.86
C ASP A 132 -20.43 -14.08 -11.34
N LEU A 133 -19.57 -13.26 -11.94
CA LEU A 133 -19.08 -13.50 -13.30
C LEU A 133 -18.50 -14.91 -13.45
N ALA A 134 -17.62 -15.30 -12.52
CA ALA A 134 -16.90 -16.56 -12.61
C ALA A 134 -17.78 -17.79 -12.31
N LEU A 135 -18.76 -17.68 -11.41
CA LEU A 135 -19.65 -18.80 -11.05
C LEU A 135 -20.87 -18.92 -11.96
N ASN A 136 -21.50 -17.80 -12.32
CA ASN A 136 -22.83 -17.80 -12.92
C ASN A 136 -22.84 -17.43 -14.42
N LYS A 137 -21.77 -16.82 -14.94
CA LYS A 137 -21.67 -16.47 -16.38
C LYS A 137 -20.78 -17.43 -17.18
N GLY A 138 -20.16 -18.42 -16.53
CA GLY A 138 -19.36 -19.46 -17.20
C GLY A 138 -18.07 -18.95 -17.87
N VAL A 139 -17.61 -17.76 -17.52
CA VAL A 139 -16.41 -17.14 -18.09
C VAL A 139 -15.14 -17.74 -17.48
N ILE A 140 -14.02 -17.57 -18.17
CA ILE A 140 -12.68 -17.67 -17.56
C ILE A 140 -12.39 -16.30 -16.95
N LEU A 141 -12.33 -16.22 -15.62
CA LEU A 141 -11.98 -14.97 -14.94
C LEU A 141 -10.46 -14.90 -14.74
N ALA A 142 -9.79 -13.97 -15.40
CA ALA A 142 -8.36 -13.70 -15.20
C ALA A 142 -8.18 -12.59 -14.16
N SER A 143 -7.33 -12.80 -13.15
CA SER A 143 -7.05 -11.80 -12.10
C SER A 143 -5.65 -11.93 -11.53
N TYR A 144 -5.12 -10.86 -10.94
CA TYR A 144 -3.84 -10.86 -10.23
C TYR A 144 -3.90 -11.70 -8.95
N GLY A 145 -2.79 -12.33 -8.59
CA GLY A 145 -2.74 -13.34 -7.52
C GLY A 145 -3.15 -12.83 -6.13
N ASP A 146 -2.86 -11.58 -5.81
CA ASP A 146 -3.26 -10.94 -4.56
C ASP A 146 -4.79 -10.72 -4.48
N CYS A 147 -5.41 -10.29 -5.58
CA CYS A 147 -6.87 -10.14 -5.69
C CYS A 147 -7.63 -11.44 -5.40
N LEU A 148 -7.03 -12.60 -5.71
CA LEU A 148 -7.69 -13.89 -5.50
C LEU A 148 -8.06 -14.14 -4.03
N ARG A 149 -7.29 -13.58 -3.10
CA ARG A 149 -7.45 -13.80 -1.65
C ARG A 149 -8.30 -12.74 -0.95
N VAL A 150 -8.70 -11.69 -1.66
CA VAL A 150 -9.43 -10.59 -1.00
C VAL A 150 -10.78 -11.09 -0.48
N PRO A 151 -11.12 -10.82 0.80
CA PRO A 151 -12.39 -11.24 1.37
C PRO A 151 -13.58 -10.59 0.66
N ALA A 152 -14.60 -11.39 0.42
CA ALA A 152 -15.86 -11.04 -0.20
C ALA A 152 -17.05 -11.37 0.73
N SER A 153 -18.27 -11.17 0.26
CA SER A 153 -19.48 -11.48 1.04
C SER A 153 -19.54 -12.95 1.47
N GLY A 154 -20.14 -13.20 2.64
CA GLY A 154 -20.32 -14.56 3.16
C GLY A 154 -18.99 -15.30 3.44
N GLY A 155 -17.88 -14.58 3.60
CA GLY A 155 -16.56 -15.16 3.79
C GLY A 155 -15.98 -15.83 2.54
N LEU A 156 -16.54 -15.54 1.35
CA LEU A 156 -16.02 -15.99 0.07
C LEU A 156 -14.74 -15.22 -0.32
N SER A 157 -14.09 -15.71 -1.35
CA SER A 157 -13.05 -15.03 -2.13
C SER A 157 -12.99 -15.70 -3.50
N LEU A 158 -12.31 -15.08 -4.47
CA LEU A 158 -12.07 -15.69 -5.78
C LEU A 158 -11.30 -17.01 -5.65
N LEU A 159 -10.36 -17.11 -4.71
CA LEU A 159 -9.61 -18.34 -4.43
C LEU A 159 -10.54 -19.44 -3.89
N LYS A 160 -11.47 -19.10 -2.98
CA LYS A 160 -12.47 -20.06 -2.49
C LYS A 160 -13.43 -20.47 -3.61
N ALA A 161 -13.90 -19.54 -4.44
CA ALA A 161 -14.74 -19.84 -5.60
C ALA A 161 -14.04 -20.77 -6.60
N LYS A 162 -12.72 -20.60 -6.80
CA LYS A 162 -11.88 -21.49 -7.62
C LYS A 162 -11.72 -22.88 -7.03
N ALA A 163 -11.54 -22.98 -5.70
CA ALA A 163 -11.42 -24.25 -4.99
C ALA A 163 -12.74 -25.04 -4.99
N GLY A 164 -13.86 -24.34 -5.09
CA GLY A 164 -15.20 -24.87 -5.03
C GLY A 164 -15.83 -24.58 -3.67
N VAL A 165 -16.97 -23.89 -3.69
CA VAL A 165 -17.82 -23.72 -2.51
C VAL A 165 -19.18 -24.35 -2.86
N GLY A 166 -19.52 -25.47 -2.22
CA GLY A 166 -20.64 -26.31 -2.65
C GLY A 166 -20.33 -27.10 -3.95
N ASN A 167 -21.31 -27.21 -4.86
CA ASN A 167 -21.18 -27.96 -6.13
C ASN A 167 -20.73 -27.09 -7.32
N LEU A 168 -20.46 -25.80 -7.13
CA LEU A 168 -20.07 -24.87 -8.19
C LEU A 168 -18.57 -24.54 -8.07
N ARG A 169 -17.86 -24.66 -9.19
CA ARG A 169 -16.42 -24.38 -9.29
C ARG A 169 -16.19 -23.35 -10.39
N ALA A 170 -15.63 -22.20 -10.01
CA ALA A 170 -15.29 -21.14 -10.95
C ALA A 170 -13.97 -21.44 -11.69
N ASP A 171 -13.89 -21.10 -12.99
CA ASP A 171 -12.62 -21.08 -13.74
C ASP A 171 -11.94 -19.71 -13.53
N VAL A 172 -11.24 -19.58 -12.39
CA VAL A 172 -10.41 -18.40 -12.09
C VAL A 172 -8.95 -18.70 -12.39
N ARG A 173 -8.31 -17.88 -13.22
CA ARG A 173 -6.89 -18.03 -13.61
C ARG A 173 -6.08 -16.84 -13.11
N MET A 174 -4.98 -17.14 -12.44
CA MET A 174 -4.03 -16.13 -12.01
C MET A 174 -3.23 -15.66 -13.21
N VAL A 175 -3.05 -14.34 -13.34
CA VAL A 175 -2.20 -13.71 -14.34
C VAL A 175 -1.18 -12.78 -13.66
N TYR A 176 -0.06 -12.54 -14.34
CA TYR A 176 0.94 -11.57 -13.89
C TYR A 176 0.82 -10.24 -14.63
N SER A 177 0.23 -10.26 -15.83
CA SER A 177 0.04 -9.09 -16.67
C SER A 177 -1.32 -9.07 -17.36
N SER A 178 -1.73 -7.89 -17.84
CA SER A 178 -2.91 -7.77 -18.72
C SER A 178 -2.72 -8.53 -20.03
N ALA A 179 -1.48 -8.67 -20.52
CA ALA A 179 -1.14 -9.41 -21.72
C ALA A 179 -1.40 -10.92 -21.56
N ASP A 180 -1.18 -11.49 -20.37
CA ASP A 180 -1.51 -12.88 -20.09
C ASP A 180 -3.02 -13.12 -20.20
N ALA A 181 -3.84 -12.17 -19.74
CA ALA A 181 -5.30 -12.27 -19.87
C ALA A 181 -5.76 -12.21 -21.33
N LEU A 182 -5.12 -11.37 -22.15
CA LEU A 182 -5.36 -11.32 -23.59
C LEU A 182 -4.91 -12.62 -24.27
N LYS A 183 -3.78 -13.20 -23.85
CA LYS A 183 -3.27 -14.47 -24.37
C LYS A 183 -4.22 -15.62 -24.01
N LEU A 184 -4.77 -15.63 -22.79
CA LEU A 184 -5.81 -16.57 -22.39
C LEU A 184 -7.03 -16.52 -23.34
N ALA A 185 -7.47 -15.35 -23.77
CA ALA A 185 -8.57 -15.22 -24.74
C ALA A 185 -8.22 -15.81 -26.12
N GLN A 186 -7.00 -15.56 -26.61
CA GLN A 186 -6.52 -16.13 -27.88
C GLN A 186 -6.43 -17.66 -27.83
N ASP A 187 -5.96 -18.20 -26.71
CA ASP A 187 -5.77 -19.64 -26.53
C ASP A 187 -7.08 -20.39 -26.24
N ASN A 188 -8.18 -19.66 -25.97
CA ASN A 188 -9.48 -20.24 -25.64
C ASN A 188 -10.60 -19.59 -26.49
N PRO A 189 -10.58 -19.69 -27.83
CA PRO A 189 -11.51 -18.96 -28.71
C PRO A 189 -12.99 -19.34 -28.51
N GLY A 190 -13.27 -20.52 -27.96
CA GLY A 190 -14.63 -20.98 -27.63
C GLY A 190 -15.10 -20.60 -26.23
N ARG A 191 -14.34 -19.80 -25.48
CA ARG A 191 -14.67 -19.38 -24.11
C ARG A 191 -14.56 -17.87 -23.97
N GLU A 192 -15.53 -17.29 -23.28
CA GLU A 192 -15.46 -15.91 -22.82
C GLU A 192 -14.39 -15.76 -21.74
N VAL A 193 -13.52 -14.77 -21.89
CA VAL A 193 -12.47 -14.42 -20.93
C VAL A 193 -12.72 -13.00 -20.43
N VAL A 194 -12.83 -12.86 -19.11
CA VAL A 194 -12.98 -11.58 -18.43
C VAL A 194 -11.73 -11.29 -17.62
N PHE A 195 -11.04 -10.21 -17.94
CA PHE A 195 -9.93 -9.71 -17.14
C PHE A 195 -10.46 -8.80 -16.02
N PHE A 196 -10.31 -9.22 -14.77
CA PHE A 196 -10.63 -8.40 -13.60
C PHE A 196 -9.48 -7.41 -13.36
N ALA A 197 -9.57 -6.26 -14.04
CA ALA A 197 -8.54 -5.25 -14.04
C ALA A 197 -8.70 -4.31 -12.84
N ILE A 198 -7.62 -4.19 -12.06
CA ILE A 198 -7.51 -3.32 -10.90
C ILE A 198 -6.09 -2.78 -10.84
N GLY A 199 -5.96 -1.55 -10.35
CA GLY A 199 -4.70 -0.90 -10.11
C GLY A 199 -4.76 0.59 -10.39
N PHE A 200 -3.71 1.29 -9.98
CA PHE A 200 -3.54 2.73 -10.18
C PHE A 200 -3.08 3.07 -11.59
N GLU A 201 -2.60 4.29 -11.77
CA GLU A 201 -2.13 4.85 -13.04
C GLU A 201 -0.97 4.04 -13.66
N THR A 202 -0.25 3.25 -12.88
CA THR A 202 0.80 2.33 -13.35
C THR A 202 0.26 1.14 -14.15
N THR A 203 -0.92 0.65 -13.78
CA THR A 203 -1.54 -0.56 -14.37
C THR A 203 -2.57 -0.24 -15.45
N THR A 204 -3.07 1.00 -15.47
CA THR A 204 -4.11 1.43 -16.39
C THR A 204 -3.64 1.43 -17.86
N PRO A 205 -2.44 1.96 -18.22
CA PRO A 205 -1.97 1.96 -19.60
C PRO A 205 -1.79 0.55 -20.19
N PRO A 206 -1.20 -0.44 -19.50
CA PRO A 206 -1.18 -1.82 -19.98
C PRO A 206 -2.57 -2.41 -20.27
N THR A 207 -3.59 -2.05 -19.48
CA THR A 207 -4.98 -2.47 -19.77
C THR A 207 -5.52 -1.80 -21.03
N ALA A 208 -5.23 -0.52 -21.26
CA ALA A 208 -5.59 0.15 -22.51
C ALA A 208 -4.91 -0.49 -23.73
N VAL A 209 -3.63 -0.87 -23.61
CA VAL A 209 -2.89 -1.57 -24.68
C VAL A 209 -3.61 -2.85 -25.09
N VAL A 210 -3.99 -3.70 -24.13
CA VAL A 210 -4.61 -4.99 -24.46
C VAL A 210 -6.02 -4.86 -25.01
N ILE A 211 -6.77 -3.81 -24.65
CA ILE A 211 -8.06 -3.50 -25.28
C ILE A 211 -7.87 -3.14 -26.75
N GLN A 212 -6.92 -2.23 -27.07
CA GLN A 212 -6.62 -1.89 -28.47
C GLN A 212 -6.06 -3.07 -29.26
N GLN A 213 -5.26 -3.93 -28.62
CA GLN A 213 -4.74 -5.13 -29.26
C GLN A 213 -5.84 -6.16 -29.52
N ALA A 214 -6.78 -6.35 -28.58
CA ALA A 214 -7.95 -7.20 -28.77
C ALA A 214 -8.80 -6.73 -29.96
N GLU A 215 -9.01 -5.41 -30.09
CA GLU A 215 -9.68 -4.80 -31.24
C GLU A 215 -8.97 -5.10 -32.55
N ARG A 216 -7.65 -4.86 -32.63
CA ARG A 216 -6.84 -5.13 -33.84
C ARG A 216 -6.84 -6.60 -34.24
N LEU A 217 -6.90 -7.51 -33.26
CA LEU A 217 -6.95 -8.95 -33.47
C LEU A 217 -8.37 -9.45 -33.75
N GLY A 218 -9.40 -8.60 -33.63
CA GLY A 218 -10.80 -9.00 -33.79
C GLY A 218 -11.29 -9.97 -32.72
N LEU A 219 -10.70 -9.95 -31.51
CA LEU A 219 -11.06 -10.86 -30.42
C LEU A 219 -12.40 -10.45 -29.81
N THR A 220 -13.45 -11.22 -30.08
CA THR A 220 -14.80 -10.97 -29.56
C THR A 220 -15.02 -11.57 -28.18
N ASN A 221 -14.21 -12.54 -27.76
CA ASN A 221 -14.35 -13.29 -26.50
C ASN A 221 -13.54 -12.69 -25.33
N PHE A 222 -12.96 -11.50 -25.49
CA PHE A 222 -12.20 -10.82 -24.44
C PHE A 222 -12.94 -9.59 -23.93
N THR A 223 -13.09 -9.47 -22.61
CA THR A 223 -13.59 -8.26 -21.95
C THR A 223 -12.80 -7.92 -20.70
N VAL A 224 -12.91 -6.68 -20.27
CA VAL A 224 -12.26 -6.14 -19.09
C VAL A 224 -13.33 -5.66 -18.11
N PHE A 225 -13.29 -6.18 -16.88
CA PHE A 225 -14.02 -5.62 -15.77
C PHE A 225 -13.15 -4.54 -15.09
N CYS A 226 -13.33 -3.29 -15.53
CA CYS A 226 -12.45 -2.17 -15.20
C CYS A 226 -12.74 -1.59 -13.80
N ASN A 227 -11.76 -1.74 -12.90
CA ASN A 227 -11.75 -1.19 -11.55
C ASN A 227 -10.50 -0.31 -11.33
N HIS A 228 -9.96 0.30 -12.39
CA HIS A 228 -8.82 1.20 -12.27
C HIS A 228 -9.19 2.46 -11.50
N VAL A 229 -8.32 2.85 -10.58
CA VAL A 229 -8.49 3.92 -9.60
C VAL A 229 -7.38 4.96 -9.72
N LEU A 230 -7.60 6.16 -9.18
CA LEU A 230 -6.74 7.33 -9.35
C LEU A 230 -6.22 7.83 -8.01
N THR A 231 -4.91 8.03 -7.95
CA THR A 231 -4.17 8.43 -6.75
C THR A 231 -4.48 9.87 -6.34
N PRO A 232 -4.38 10.90 -7.22
CA PRO A 232 -4.68 12.28 -6.83
C PRO A 232 -6.10 12.45 -6.27
N SER A 233 -7.09 11.79 -6.86
CA SER A 233 -8.48 11.89 -6.39
C SER A 233 -8.67 11.34 -4.97
N ALA A 234 -7.93 10.29 -4.60
CA ALA A 234 -7.96 9.74 -3.26
C ALA A 234 -7.22 10.64 -2.24
N ILE A 235 -6.08 11.24 -2.63
CA ILE A 235 -5.38 12.24 -1.80
C ILE A 235 -6.31 13.44 -1.54
N ALA A 236 -6.94 13.99 -2.59
CA ALA A 236 -7.90 15.09 -2.45
C ALA A 236 -9.02 14.74 -1.46
N ASN A 237 -9.60 13.54 -1.56
CA ASN A 237 -10.67 13.10 -0.67
C ASN A 237 -10.24 12.99 0.80
N ILE A 238 -9.01 12.54 1.07
CA ILE A 238 -8.46 12.51 2.43
C ILE A 238 -8.39 13.93 2.99
N LEU A 239 -7.86 14.87 2.20
CA LEU A 239 -7.71 16.29 2.59
C LEU A 239 -9.06 17.03 2.73
N GLU A 240 -10.07 16.63 1.96
CA GLU A 240 -11.42 17.21 2.00
C GLU A 240 -12.30 16.63 3.12
N SER A 241 -11.92 15.49 3.71
CA SER A 241 -12.78 14.77 4.64
C SER A 241 -13.23 15.63 5.84
N PRO A 242 -14.51 15.56 6.25
CA PRO A 242 -15.03 16.36 7.37
C PRO A 242 -14.26 16.13 8.68
N GLU A 243 -13.67 14.95 8.87
CA GLU A 243 -12.85 14.59 10.04
C GLU A 243 -11.52 15.40 10.07
N VAL A 244 -10.99 15.74 8.89
CA VAL A 244 -9.85 16.66 8.74
C VAL A 244 -10.29 18.11 8.95
N ARG A 245 -11.44 18.50 8.35
CA ARG A 245 -11.92 19.90 8.38
C ARG A 245 -12.58 20.35 9.69
N LEU A 246 -13.32 19.48 10.39
CA LEU A 246 -14.14 19.83 11.56
C LEU A 246 -13.45 19.54 12.90
N HIS A 247 -12.54 18.56 12.93
CA HIS A 247 -11.92 18.09 14.17
C HIS A 247 -10.40 18.28 14.20
N GLY A 248 -9.75 18.63 13.09
CA GLY A 248 -8.29 18.70 13.01
C GLY A 248 -7.60 17.35 13.34
N THR A 249 -8.33 16.23 13.22
CA THR A 249 -7.99 14.96 13.88
C THR A 249 -7.18 13.98 13.03
N VAL A 250 -6.97 14.22 11.75
CA VAL A 250 -5.88 13.50 11.06
C VAL A 250 -4.67 14.41 11.13
N PRO A 251 -3.71 14.15 12.04
CA PRO A 251 -2.46 14.86 12.00
C PRO A 251 -1.75 14.38 10.73
N LEU A 252 -1.83 15.20 9.67
CA LEU A 252 -1.27 14.92 8.36
C LEU A 252 -0.62 16.20 7.86
N ASP A 253 0.70 16.19 7.87
CA ASP A 253 1.52 17.35 7.58
C ASP A 253 2.02 17.32 6.13
N ALA A 254 2.34 16.14 5.59
CA ALA A 254 2.92 15.99 4.27
C ALA A 254 2.70 14.62 3.62
N PHE A 255 3.06 14.49 2.34
CA PHE A 255 3.00 13.23 1.61
C PHE A 255 4.35 12.80 1.02
N ILE A 256 4.66 11.51 1.13
CA ILE A 256 5.60 10.85 0.22
C ILE A 256 4.81 10.42 -1.02
N GLY A 257 5.09 11.07 -2.14
CA GLY A 257 4.42 10.86 -3.41
C GLY A 257 4.83 9.52 -4.04
N PRO A 258 3.89 8.78 -4.66
CA PRO A 258 4.15 7.44 -5.19
C PRO A 258 5.11 7.46 -6.38
N ALA A 259 6.20 6.71 -6.31
CA ALA A 259 7.23 6.69 -7.35
C ALA A 259 6.67 6.33 -8.73
N HIS A 260 6.19 5.09 -8.89
CA HIS A 260 5.78 4.58 -10.21
C HIS A 260 4.51 5.25 -10.75
N VAL A 261 3.56 5.66 -9.89
CA VAL A 261 2.41 6.43 -10.36
C VAL A 261 2.89 7.75 -10.98
N SER A 262 3.85 8.41 -10.33
CA SER A 262 4.42 9.66 -10.82
C SER A 262 5.25 9.50 -12.09
N THR A 263 5.81 8.32 -12.39
CA THR A 263 6.44 8.09 -13.72
C THR A 263 5.40 8.09 -14.85
N VAL A 264 4.13 7.80 -14.54
CA VAL A 264 3.03 7.87 -15.50
C VAL A 264 2.43 9.27 -15.57
N ILE A 265 2.02 9.84 -14.43
CA ILE A 265 1.25 11.10 -14.40
C ILE A 265 2.10 12.36 -14.24
N GLY A 266 3.39 12.19 -13.93
CA GLY A 266 4.30 13.30 -13.65
C GLY A 266 4.16 13.84 -12.22
N SER A 267 4.91 14.90 -11.93
CA SER A 267 4.79 15.62 -10.64
C SER A 267 3.66 16.66 -10.64
N GLN A 268 3.29 17.18 -11.82
CA GLN A 268 2.32 18.26 -11.96
C GLN A 268 0.98 18.01 -11.25
N PRO A 269 0.37 16.81 -11.29
CA PRO A 269 -0.92 16.58 -10.63
C PRO A 269 -0.91 16.76 -9.12
N TYR A 270 0.26 16.74 -8.47
CA TYR A 270 0.38 16.95 -7.03
C TYR A 270 0.52 18.42 -6.64
N GLU A 271 0.80 19.33 -7.60
CA GLU A 271 1.01 20.77 -7.35
C GLU A 271 -0.20 21.39 -6.65
N HIS A 272 -1.41 20.94 -7.02
CA HIS A 272 -2.65 21.36 -6.39
C HIS A 272 -2.69 21.11 -4.86
N PHE A 273 -2.06 20.05 -4.35
CA PHE A 273 -2.04 19.75 -2.92
C PHE A 273 -1.13 20.72 -2.14
N ALA A 274 -0.03 21.12 -2.76
CA ALA A 274 0.85 22.14 -2.21
C ALA A 274 0.19 23.53 -2.25
N GLU A 275 -0.43 23.89 -3.37
CA GLU A 275 -1.03 25.21 -3.59
C GLU A 275 -2.32 25.46 -2.80
N GLU A 276 -3.25 24.49 -2.79
CA GLU A 276 -4.59 24.68 -2.20
C GLU A 276 -4.68 24.23 -0.74
N TYR A 277 -3.91 23.20 -0.37
CA TYR A 277 -4.00 22.58 0.96
C TYR A 277 -2.77 22.82 1.84
N GLU A 278 -1.75 23.51 1.32
CA GLU A 278 -0.47 23.74 1.99
C GLU A 278 0.17 22.43 2.48
N LYS A 279 0.03 21.37 1.68
CA LYS A 279 0.60 20.04 1.98
C LYS A 279 1.75 19.74 1.01
N PRO A 280 3.02 19.78 1.48
CA PRO A 280 4.14 19.43 0.64
C PRO A 280 4.10 17.96 0.23
N VAL A 281 4.61 17.69 -0.97
CA VAL A 281 4.70 16.34 -1.53
C VAL A 281 6.12 16.12 -2.03
N VAL A 282 6.79 15.07 -1.56
CA VAL A 282 8.08 14.66 -2.12
C VAL A 282 7.92 13.32 -2.81
N ILE A 283 8.12 13.29 -4.13
CA ILE A 283 8.06 12.04 -4.92
C ILE A 283 9.37 11.29 -4.72
N ALA A 284 9.28 10.08 -4.16
CA ALA A 284 10.44 9.29 -3.76
C ALA A 284 10.50 7.94 -4.48
N GLY A 285 11.71 7.43 -4.73
CA GLY A 285 11.93 6.05 -5.15
C GLY A 285 11.63 5.02 -4.05
N PHE A 286 11.96 3.74 -4.27
CA PHE A 286 11.67 2.64 -3.34
C PHE A 286 12.89 2.17 -2.56
N GLU A 287 14.08 2.69 -2.87
CA GLU A 287 15.28 2.36 -2.12
C GLU A 287 15.21 3.03 -0.74
N PRO A 288 15.80 2.42 0.29
CA PRO A 288 15.73 2.96 1.64
C PRO A 288 16.29 4.40 1.75
N LEU A 289 17.37 4.70 1.00
CA LEU A 289 17.92 6.06 0.93
C LEU A 289 16.98 7.06 0.24
N ASP A 290 16.23 6.64 -0.79
CA ASP A 290 15.24 7.50 -1.46
C ASP A 290 14.17 7.97 -0.46
N VAL A 291 13.66 7.04 0.34
CA VAL A 291 12.61 7.30 1.33
C VAL A 291 13.12 8.19 2.46
N MET A 292 14.33 7.92 2.98
CA MET A 292 14.95 8.73 4.04
C MET A 292 15.22 10.16 3.55
N GLN A 293 15.76 10.32 2.34
CA GLN A 293 15.98 11.63 1.73
C GLN A 293 14.67 12.40 1.54
N ALA A 294 13.60 11.73 1.11
CA ALA A 294 12.30 12.35 0.97
C ALA A 294 11.71 12.83 2.31
N ILE A 295 11.90 12.06 3.39
CA ILE A 295 11.50 12.47 4.74
C ILE A 295 12.28 13.72 5.17
N LEU A 296 13.59 13.76 4.98
CA LEU A 296 14.42 14.92 5.29
C LEU A 296 13.96 16.17 4.52
N MET A 297 13.68 16.04 3.23
CA MET A 297 13.15 17.13 2.38
C MET A 297 11.81 17.65 2.92
N LEU A 298 10.91 16.75 3.30
CA LEU A 298 9.62 17.12 3.90
C LEU A 298 9.79 17.83 5.26
N VAL A 299 10.67 17.33 6.13
CA VAL A 299 10.95 17.96 7.44
C VAL A 299 11.44 19.39 7.23
N ARG A 300 12.37 19.62 6.29
CA ARG A 300 12.86 20.96 5.94
C ARG A 300 11.74 21.89 5.47
N GLN A 301 10.95 21.45 4.50
CA GLN A 301 9.81 22.23 4.01
C GLN A 301 8.84 22.60 5.14
N LEU A 302 8.49 21.62 5.98
CA LEU A 302 7.59 21.82 7.11
C LEU A 302 8.15 22.82 8.13
N ASN A 303 9.45 22.77 8.43
CA ASN A 303 10.12 23.72 9.33
C ASN A 303 10.19 25.14 8.76
N GLU A 304 10.42 25.25 7.46
CA GLU A 304 10.50 26.52 6.73
C GLU A 304 9.12 27.13 6.44
N GLY A 305 8.04 26.39 6.67
CA GLY A 305 6.68 26.80 6.30
C GLY A 305 6.46 26.82 4.79
N ARG A 306 7.22 26.02 4.03
CA ARG A 306 7.04 25.82 2.59
C ARG A 306 6.13 24.64 2.32
N ALA A 307 5.35 24.74 1.26
CA ALA A 307 4.57 23.65 0.71
C ALA A 307 4.80 23.60 -0.80
N GLU A 308 5.65 22.69 -1.25
CA GLU A 308 6.02 22.52 -2.65
C GLU A 308 6.00 21.03 -3.04
N VAL A 309 5.95 20.76 -4.34
CA VAL A 309 6.18 19.43 -4.89
C VAL A 309 7.64 19.31 -5.28
N GLU A 310 8.40 18.50 -4.54
CA GLU A 310 9.79 18.18 -4.88
C GLU A 310 9.91 16.75 -5.41
N ASN A 311 10.93 16.51 -6.23
CA ASN A 311 11.14 15.26 -6.93
C ASN A 311 12.49 14.66 -6.56
N GLU A 312 12.51 13.84 -5.50
CA GLU A 312 13.67 13.03 -5.14
C GLU A 312 13.94 11.97 -6.23
N PHE A 313 12.88 11.39 -6.80
CA PHE A 313 12.96 10.37 -7.85
C PHE A 313 13.22 10.93 -9.27
N SER A 314 14.03 12.00 -9.36
CA SER A 314 14.36 12.73 -10.59
C SER A 314 14.97 11.87 -11.70
N ARG A 315 15.58 10.73 -11.35
CA ARG A 315 16.11 9.74 -12.29
C ARG A 315 15.04 9.04 -13.15
N ALA A 316 13.77 9.11 -12.77
CA ALA A 316 12.67 8.41 -13.44
C ALA A 316 11.40 9.24 -13.64
N VAL A 317 11.22 10.32 -12.87
CA VAL A 317 10.00 11.16 -12.92
C VAL A 317 10.31 12.51 -13.54
N THR A 318 9.52 12.89 -14.54
CA THR A 318 9.47 14.25 -15.09
C THR A 318 8.21 14.96 -14.62
N ARG A 319 8.12 16.27 -14.85
CA ARG A 319 6.95 17.06 -14.46
C ARG A 319 5.68 16.61 -15.19
N GLU A 320 5.79 16.32 -16.49
CA GLU A 320 4.68 15.91 -17.34
C GLU A 320 4.40 14.40 -17.27
N GLY A 321 5.35 13.59 -16.79
CA GLY A 321 5.26 12.13 -16.80
C GLY A 321 5.29 11.51 -18.19
N ASN A 322 4.71 10.33 -18.32
CA ASN A 322 4.66 9.59 -19.57
C ASN A 322 3.45 10.00 -20.42
N VAL A 323 3.63 11.05 -21.23
CA VAL A 323 2.59 11.60 -22.12
C VAL A 323 1.99 10.54 -23.07
N LYS A 324 2.80 9.58 -23.54
CA LYS A 324 2.31 8.48 -24.40
C LYS A 324 1.32 7.58 -23.67
N ALA A 325 1.65 7.20 -22.43
CA ALA A 325 0.79 6.39 -21.59
C ALA A 325 -0.52 7.13 -21.23
N GLN A 326 -0.41 8.42 -20.90
CA GLN A 326 -1.58 9.26 -20.62
C GLN A 326 -2.51 9.38 -21.82
N ASN A 327 -1.98 9.64 -23.02
CA ASN A 327 -2.78 9.71 -24.25
C ASN A 327 -3.50 8.39 -24.55
N LEU A 328 -2.82 7.25 -24.34
CA LEU A 328 -3.42 5.93 -24.52
C LEU A 328 -4.58 5.70 -23.52
N VAL A 329 -4.37 6.03 -22.25
CA VAL A 329 -5.43 5.95 -21.23
C VAL A 329 -6.60 6.86 -21.59
N ALA A 330 -6.32 8.09 -22.00
CA ALA A 330 -7.33 9.05 -22.42
C ALA A 330 -8.10 8.60 -23.68
N GLU A 331 -7.51 7.80 -24.56
CA GLU A 331 -8.21 7.25 -25.72
C GLU A 331 -9.22 6.16 -25.31
N VAL A 332 -8.83 5.27 -24.40
CA VAL A 332 -9.60 4.06 -24.05
C VAL A 332 -10.57 4.28 -22.90
N PHE A 333 -10.22 5.13 -21.94
CA PHE A 333 -10.93 5.31 -20.68
C PHE A 333 -11.46 6.74 -20.51
N GLU A 334 -12.45 6.87 -19.63
CA GLU A 334 -12.98 8.13 -19.13
C GLU A 334 -13.27 8.04 -17.63
N LEU A 335 -13.35 9.17 -16.95
CA LEU A 335 -13.65 9.22 -15.52
C LEU A 335 -15.04 8.67 -15.22
N ARG A 336 -15.15 7.87 -14.16
CA ARG A 336 -16.41 7.58 -13.49
C ARG A 336 -16.80 8.79 -12.64
N LYS A 337 -18.11 9.06 -12.54
CA LYS A 337 -18.61 10.14 -11.68
C LYS A 337 -18.31 9.89 -10.20
N SER A 338 -18.47 8.64 -9.76
CA SER A 338 -18.20 8.18 -8.40
C SER A 338 -17.70 6.73 -8.45
N PHE A 339 -16.90 6.34 -7.47
CA PHE A 339 -16.48 4.97 -7.23
C PHE A 339 -16.31 4.77 -5.72
N GLU A 340 -16.77 3.64 -5.21
CA GLU A 340 -16.58 3.31 -3.80
C GLU A 340 -15.16 2.78 -3.57
N TRP A 341 -14.49 3.36 -2.58
CA TRP A 341 -13.21 2.94 -2.07
C TRP A 341 -13.38 2.38 -0.67
N ARG A 342 -12.79 1.21 -0.44
CA ARG A 342 -12.70 0.65 0.90
C ARG A 342 -11.94 1.63 1.80
N GLY A 343 -12.59 2.06 2.88
CA GLY A 343 -12.01 3.00 3.85
C GLY A 343 -12.17 4.49 3.52
N LEU A 344 -12.52 4.86 2.29
CA LEU A 344 -12.82 6.25 1.91
C LEU A 344 -14.29 6.47 1.51
N ASN A 345 -15.09 5.40 1.41
CA ASN A 345 -16.47 5.42 0.91
C ASN A 345 -16.55 5.87 -0.56
N GLU A 346 -17.64 6.52 -0.97
CA GLU A 346 -17.74 7.06 -2.33
C GLU A 346 -16.80 8.24 -2.54
N VAL A 347 -15.91 8.10 -3.54
CA VAL A 347 -14.97 9.14 -3.93
C VAL A 347 -15.29 9.60 -5.36
N PRO A 348 -15.60 10.90 -5.57
CA PRO A 348 -15.93 11.42 -6.89
C PRO A 348 -14.71 11.38 -7.81
N TYR A 349 -14.94 11.11 -9.10
CA TYR A 349 -13.90 11.19 -10.15
C TYR A 349 -12.60 10.45 -9.83
N SER A 350 -12.69 9.33 -9.11
CA SER A 350 -11.56 8.58 -8.56
C SER A 350 -11.25 7.28 -9.27
N ALA A 351 -12.00 6.96 -10.32
CA ALA A 351 -11.85 5.72 -11.06
C ALA A 351 -12.18 5.91 -12.53
N LEU A 352 -11.78 4.93 -13.33
CA LEU A 352 -11.95 4.93 -14.78
C LEU A 352 -12.98 3.91 -15.22
N ARG A 353 -13.67 4.21 -16.32
CA ARG A 353 -14.52 3.28 -17.07
C ARG A 353 -14.13 3.29 -18.54
N ILE A 354 -14.46 2.20 -19.23
CA ILE A 354 -14.17 2.06 -20.66
C ILE A 354 -15.10 2.98 -21.45
N LYS A 355 -14.54 3.73 -22.40
CA LYS A 355 -15.29 4.64 -23.27
C LYS A 355 -16.24 3.88 -24.19
N ALA A 356 -17.30 4.55 -24.64
CA ALA A 356 -18.29 3.98 -25.55
C ALA A 356 -17.68 3.41 -26.85
N LYS A 357 -16.59 4.01 -27.37
CA LYS A 357 -15.82 3.50 -28.53
C LYS A 357 -15.38 2.04 -28.34
N TYR A 358 -15.03 1.66 -27.11
CA TYR A 358 -14.52 0.34 -26.75
C TYR A 358 -15.55 -0.52 -25.99
N ALA A 359 -16.86 -0.21 -26.12
CA ALA A 359 -17.93 -0.88 -25.38
C ALA A 359 -17.98 -2.40 -25.59
N ALA A 360 -17.49 -2.91 -26.73
CA ALA A 360 -17.40 -4.34 -27.00
C ALA A 360 -16.49 -5.09 -25.99
N PHE A 361 -15.51 -4.39 -25.40
CA PHE A 361 -14.55 -4.94 -24.44
C PHE A 361 -14.93 -4.65 -22.98
N ASP A 362 -16.08 -4.03 -22.73
CA ASP A 362 -16.54 -3.67 -21.39
C ASP A 362 -17.39 -4.79 -20.77
N ALA A 363 -16.86 -5.46 -19.76
CA ALA A 363 -17.56 -6.54 -19.07
C ALA A 363 -18.81 -6.05 -18.32
N GLU A 364 -18.80 -4.81 -17.80
CA GLU A 364 -19.98 -4.26 -17.11
C GLU A 364 -21.16 -4.13 -18.07
N ARG A 365 -20.89 -3.67 -19.30
CA ARG A 365 -21.92 -3.58 -20.36
C ARG A 365 -22.34 -4.94 -20.87
N ARG A 366 -21.39 -5.85 -21.12
CA ARG A 366 -21.67 -7.17 -21.70
C ARG A 366 -22.55 -8.02 -20.77
N TYR A 367 -22.31 -7.97 -19.47
CA TYR A 367 -23.01 -8.82 -18.50
C TYR A 367 -24.05 -8.08 -17.66
N GLY A 368 -24.25 -6.78 -17.89
CA GLY A 368 -25.20 -5.96 -17.12
C GLY A 368 -24.84 -5.90 -15.64
N ILE A 369 -23.56 -5.68 -15.32
CA ILE A 369 -23.08 -5.70 -13.94
C ILE A 369 -23.56 -4.45 -13.21
N GLU A 370 -24.37 -4.64 -12.18
CA GLU A 370 -24.81 -3.58 -11.28
C GLU A 370 -23.97 -3.59 -9.99
N TYR A 371 -23.55 -2.41 -9.55
CA TYR A 371 -22.83 -2.31 -8.29
C TYR A 371 -23.79 -2.30 -7.10
N LYS A 372 -23.51 -3.12 -6.09
CA LYS A 372 -24.17 -3.10 -4.79
C LYS A 372 -23.11 -2.86 -3.73
N SER A 373 -23.28 -1.81 -2.94
CA SER A 373 -22.39 -1.54 -1.81
C SER A 373 -22.56 -2.62 -0.75
N VAL A 374 -21.43 -3.08 -0.22
CA VAL A 374 -21.37 -4.11 0.82
C VAL A 374 -20.42 -3.62 1.90
N ALA A 375 -20.92 -3.56 3.12
CA ALA A 375 -20.11 -3.16 4.27
C ALA A 375 -18.97 -4.15 4.54
N ASP A 376 -17.81 -3.62 4.91
CA ASP A 376 -16.71 -4.41 5.44
C ASP A 376 -17.11 -5.16 6.72
N ASN A 377 -16.29 -6.15 7.08
CA ASN A 377 -16.42 -6.83 8.37
C ASN A 377 -16.35 -5.80 9.52
N LYS A 378 -17.38 -5.76 10.37
CA LYS A 378 -17.50 -4.80 11.48
C LYS A 378 -16.34 -4.85 12.49
N ALA A 379 -15.67 -6.00 12.61
CA ALA A 379 -14.51 -6.14 13.49
C ALA A 379 -13.19 -5.65 12.85
N CYS A 380 -13.20 -5.41 11.54
CA CYS A 380 -12.04 -5.00 10.78
C CYS A 380 -11.91 -3.47 10.76
N GLU A 381 -10.71 -2.97 11.06
CA GLU A 381 -10.43 -1.53 11.12
C GLU A 381 -9.59 -1.03 9.94
N CYS A 382 -9.51 -1.80 8.84
CA CYS A 382 -8.74 -1.44 7.64
C CYS A 382 -9.05 -0.02 7.16
N GLY A 383 -10.31 0.39 7.13
CA GLY A 383 -10.68 1.73 6.68
C GLY A 383 -10.17 2.88 7.58
N ALA A 384 -10.00 2.64 8.88
CA ALA A 384 -9.37 3.61 9.78
C ALA A 384 -7.85 3.63 9.61
N ILE A 385 -7.25 2.46 9.35
CA ILE A 385 -5.81 2.30 9.12
C ILE A 385 -5.39 3.01 7.82
N LEU A 386 -6.11 2.79 6.72
CA LEU A 386 -5.84 3.42 5.42
C LEU A 386 -5.98 4.96 5.46
N ARG A 387 -6.73 5.50 6.42
CA ARG A 387 -6.86 6.96 6.65
C ARG A 387 -5.85 7.51 7.66
N GLY A 388 -4.99 6.67 8.24
CA GLY A 388 -4.03 7.06 9.28
C GLY A 388 -4.63 7.30 10.67
N LEU A 389 -5.93 7.04 10.85
CA LEU A 389 -6.63 7.21 12.14
C LEU A 389 -6.22 6.14 13.16
N LYS A 390 -5.79 4.97 12.69
CA LYS A 390 -5.36 3.84 13.50
C LYS A 390 -4.11 3.20 12.91
N ARG A 391 -3.33 2.52 13.74
CA ARG A 391 -2.24 1.65 13.32
C ARG A 391 -2.71 0.20 13.29
N PRO A 392 -2.06 -0.70 12.54
CA PRO A 392 -2.42 -2.11 12.51
C PRO A 392 -2.55 -2.76 13.90
N GLN A 393 -1.64 -2.44 14.82
CA GLN A 393 -1.65 -2.93 16.21
C GLN A 393 -2.82 -2.41 17.06
N ASP A 394 -3.46 -1.29 16.67
CA ASP A 394 -4.63 -0.78 17.37
C ASP A 394 -5.91 -1.61 17.03
N CYS A 395 -5.85 -2.43 15.98
CA CYS A 395 -6.94 -3.29 15.52
C CYS A 395 -7.01 -4.59 16.34
N LYS A 396 -8.11 -4.79 17.07
CA LYS A 396 -8.27 -5.92 18.02
C LYS A 396 -8.16 -7.32 17.41
N ILE A 397 -8.45 -7.46 16.11
CA ILE A 397 -8.37 -8.74 15.40
C ILE A 397 -7.04 -8.94 14.67
N PHE A 398 -6.16 -7.94 14.66
CA PHE A 398 -4.86 -8.01 14.00
C PHE A 398 -3.98 -9.09 14.64
N GLY A 399 -3.39 -9.93 13.81
CA GLY A 399 -2.45 -10.97 14.22
C GLY A 399 -3.03 -12.13 15.02
N THR A 400 -4.34 -12.10 15.31
CA THR A 400 -5.09 -13.15 16.00
C THR A 400 -6.05 -13.82 15.03
N VAL A 401 -7.23 -13.24 14.82
CA VAL A 401 -8.24 -13.74 13.88
C VAL A 401 -7.87 -13.35 12.45
N CYS A 402 -7.34 -12.14 12.25
CA CYS A 402 -6.90 -11.62 10.96
C CYS A 402 -5.40 -11.87 10.79
N THR A 403 -5.06 -12.85 9.93
CA THR A 403 -3.68 -13.20 9.56
C THR A 403 -3.56 -13.31 8.03
N PRO A 404 -2.36 -13.39 7.44
CA PRO A 404 -2.20 -13.60 6.00
C PRO A 404 -2.87 -14.89 5.48
N GLU A 405 -2.97 -15.93 6.32
CA GLU A 405 -3.66 -17.18 6.01
C GLU A 405 -5.19 -17.05 6.11
N ASN A 406 -5.66 -16.22 7.05
CA ASN A 406 -7.07 -15.91 7.24
C ASN A 406 -7.33 -14.39 7.26
N PRO A 407 -7.26 -13.72 6.10
CA PRO A 407 -7.44 -12.28 6.06
C PRO A 407 -8.91 -11.93 6.30
N MET A 408 -9.18 -11.11 7.32
CA MET A 408 -10.51 -10.55 7.58
C MET A 408 -10.74 -9.22 6.85
N GLY A 409 -9.65 -8.57 6.45
CA GLY A 409 -9.65 -7.30 5.72
C GLY A 409 -8.58 -7.30 4.63
N SER A 410 -8.79 -6.47 3.61
CA SER A 410 -7.92 -6.39 2.44
C SER A 410 -6.49 -5.93 2.76
N CYS A 411 -6.27 -5.11 3.79
CA CYS A 411 -4.92 -4.69 4.21
C CYS A 411 -4.03 -5.84 4.69
N MET A 412 -4.60 -7.02 5.00
CA MET A 412 -3.85 -8.23 5.39
C MET A 412 -3.56 -9.15 4.18
N VAL A 413 -4.04 -8.82 2.99
CA VAL A 413 -3.99 -9.70 1.81
C VAL A 413 -2.74 -9.49 0.96
N SER A 414 -2.49 -8.24 0.55
CA SER A 414 -1.33 -7.91 -0.28
C SER A 414 -0.11 -7.64 0.60
N SER A 415 1.09 -8.00 0.13
CA SER A 415 2.36 -7.62 0.78
C SER A 415 2.58 -6.10 0.82
N GLU A 416 1.85 -5.36 -0.01
CA GLU A 416 1.76 -3.90 -0.05
C GLU A 416 0.74 -3.33 0.95
N GLY A 417 -0.05 -4.18 1.60
CA GLY A 417 -1.05 -3.75 2.57
C GLY A 417 -0.41 -3.44 3.93
N ALA A 418 -0.81 -2.32 4.54
CA ALA A 418 -0.29 -1.87 5.83
C ALA A 418 -0.32 -2.94 6.93
N CYS A 419 -1.39 -3.75 7.01
CA CYS A 419 -1.48 -4.80 8.02
C CYS A 419 -0.58 -5.99 7.69
N ALA A 420 -0.55 -6.45 6.43
CA ALA A 420 0.30 -7.57 6.05
C ALA A 420 1.79 -7.24 6.20
N ALA A 421 2.19 -6.02 5.84
CA ALA A 421 3.54 -5.52 6.01
C ALA A 421 3.92 -5.49 7.50
N HIS A 422 3.06 -4.91 8.36
CA HIS A 422 3.29 -4.91 9.81
C HIS A 422 3.31 -6.31 10.41
N TYR A 423 2.43 -7.21 9.96
CA TYR A 423 2.40 -8.59 10.45
C TYR A 423 3.68 -9.35 10.09
N THR A 424 4.23 -9.10 8.91
CA THR A 424 5.42 -9.80 8.43
C THR A 424 6.69 -9.28 9.11
N TYR A 425 6.81 -7.96 9.29
CA TYR A 425 8.07 -7.31 9.68
C TYR A 425 8.06 -6.67 11.08
N GLY A 426 6.89 -6.27 11.60
CA GLY A 426 6.76 -5.46 12.82
C GLY A 426 6.16 -6.18 14.05
N ARG A 427 5.28 -7.17 13.87
CA ARG A 427 4.43 -7.70 14.97
C ARG A 427 5.14 -8.25 16.21
N TYR A 428 6.36 -8.78 16.05
CA TYR A 428 7.10 -9.39 17.18
C TYR A 428 7.90 -8.36 17.98
N LYS A 429 8.03 -7.12 17.47
CA LYS A 429 8.69 -6.01 18.16
C LYS A 429 7.77 -5.36 19.19
N ASP A 430 6.49 -5.18 18.84
CA ASP A 430 5.48 -4.61 19.73
C ASP A 430 5.17 -5.51 20.95
N ALA A 431 5.40 -6.83 20.83
CA ALA A 431 5.20 -7.78 21.91
C ALA A 431 6.28 -7.69 23.01
N SER A 432 7.42 -7.05 22.72
CA SER A 432 8.51 -6.78 23.67
C SER A 432 8.46 -5.39 24.29
N ASP A 433 7.52 -4.53 23.88
CA ASP A 433 7.33 -3.19 24.44
C ASP A 433 6.19 -3.20 25.49
N PRO A 434 6.47 -3.08 26.79
CA PRO A 434 5.43 -2.94 27.79
C PRO A 434 4.80 -1.55 27.64
N SER A 435 3.75 -1.48 26.82
CA SER A 435 2.95 -0.27 26.54
C SER A 435 2.80 0.66 27.76
N PRO A 436 2.88 2.00 27.60
CA PRO A 436 2.67 2.92 28.71
C PRO A 436 1.24 2.75 29.22
N GLN A 437 1.11 2.43 30.51
CA GLN A 437 -0.19 2.37 31.16
C GLN A 437 -0.92 3.70 30.99
N PRO A 438 -2.24 3.71 30.77
CA PRO A 438 -3.00 4.94 30.80
C PRO A 438 -2.81 5.61 32.16
N SER A 439 -2.48 6.90 32.15
CA SER A 439 -2.31 7.70 33.35
C SER A 439 -3.52 7.55 34.28
N PRO A 440 -3.32 7.52 35.62
CA PRO A 440 -4.43 7.39 36.54
C PRO A 440 -5.35 8.58 36.35
N ARG A 441 -6.60 8.31 35.96
CA ARG A 441 -7.67 9.31 35.97
C ARG A 441 -7.71 9.91 37.37
N GLU A 442 -7.51 11.23 37.46
CA GLU A 442 -7.75 12.00 38.67
C GLU A 442 -9.14 11.65 39.19
N SER A 443 -9.17 11.09 40.40
CA SER A 443 -10.38 10.79 41.14
C SER A 443 -11.07 12.10 41.50
N GLY A 444 -12.02 12.51 40.67
CA GLY A 444 -12.97 13.57 41.01
C GLY A 444 -13.70 13.20 42.30
N GLU A 445 -13.49 14.02 43.33
CA GLU A 445 -14.18 13.98 44.61
C GLU A 445 -15.70 13.96 44.39
N ARG A 446 -16.34 12.81 44.63
CA ARG A 446 -17.77 12.77 44.96
C ARG A 446 -17.89 12.80 46.47
N GLY A 447 -18.00 14.01 47.02
CA GLY A 447 -18.48 14.23 48.37
C GLY A 447 -19.89 13.67 48.51
N THR A 448 -20.01 12.54 49.21
CA THR A 448 -21.27 11.99 49.69
C THR A 448 -21.47 12.48 51.12
N THR A 449 -22.32 13.49 51.31
CA THR A 449 -22.83 13.85 52.63
C THR A 449 -23.80 12.76 53.09
N LYS A 450 -23.38 12.07 54.15
CA LYS A 450 -24.17 11.06 54.86
C LYS A 450 -25.34 11.72 55.60
N ASN A 451 -26.51 11.10 55.46
CA ASN A 451 -27.61 11.22 56.41
C ASN A 451 -27.17 10.70 57.79
N ALA A 452 -27.50 11.44 58.84
CA ALA A 452 -27.52 10.94 60.21
C ALA A 452 -28.88 11.30 60.85
N VAL A 453 -29.48 10.23 61.37
CA VAL A 453 -30.72 10.08 62.15
C VAL A 453 -30.81 11.04 63.36
N GLY A 454 -32.03 11.44 63.74
CA GLY A 454 -32.32 11.80 65.15
C GLY A 454 -33.53 12.69 65.39
N THR A 455 -34.60 12.07 65.92
CA THR A 455 -35.81 12.59 66.60
C THR A 455 -36.86 13.38 65.82
#